data_AF-A0A4Q9LC89-F1
#
_entry.id   AF-A0A4Q9LC89-F1
#
_cell.length_a   1.000
_cell.length_b   1.000
_cell.length_c   1.000
_cell.angle_alpha   90.00
_cell.angle_beta   90.00
_cell.angle_gamma   90.00
#
_symmetry.space_group_name_H-M   'P 1'
#
loop_
_entity.id
_entity.type
_entity.pdbx_description
1 polymer ?
#
loop_
_entity_poly.entity_id
_entity_poly.type
_entity_poly.pdbx_seq_one_letter_code
_entity_poly.pdbx_strand_id
1 'polypeptide(L)'
;MFLGCIFGKVFIPPEELALPPSLHLYDPLSCTTENKTYTVDLKVHTQDSVVKAIHSIATSQIDPHETEREAIVAYFGTIIDELNNFLIKYKVQLHLNLDSYNTDEFMGNISVDPSCEKSSPVIERTSSAFSYLKDSFNDNIGVHLFVWGCIYISNMAELETVYSNLRCGRVIGVLWKGAGETRTIIKTAIMDALTGIQHSYLSDNEFDAKFAAELCKYVTQCIGMDKSEIGQLVWGTDLVHYTDPVHNHPPADVLDPYDAVMYH
;
A
#
# COMPACT_ATOMS: atom_id res chain seq x y z
N MET A 1 -76.28 22.83 -50.83
CA MET A 1 -75.81 22.87 -49.42
C MET A 1 -74.48 22.14 -49.40
N PHE A 2 -73.37 22.87 -49.46
CA PHE A 2 -72.03 22.34 -49.67
C PHE A 2 -71.14 22.68 -48.47
N LEU A 3 -70.43 21.65 -48.00
CA LEU A 3 -69.09 21.60 -47.41
C LEU A 3 -68.63 22.61 -46.35
N GLY A 4 -68.00 22.06 -45.30
CA GLY A 4 -67.05 22.80 -44.46
C GLY A 4 -66.51 22.00 -43.27
N CYS A 5 -65.82 20.87 -43.50
CA CYS A 5 -65.00 20.22 -42.46
C CYS A 5 -63.55 20.70 -42.58
N ILE A 6 -63.07 21.41 -41.56
CA ILE A 6 -61.69 21.90 -41.44
C ILE A 6 -60.87 20.82 -40.70
N PHE A 7 -59.91 20.21 -41.39
CA PHE A 7 -58.89 19.34 -40.77
C PHE A 7 -57.78 20.20 -40.18
N GLY A 8 -57.72 20.31 -38.86
CA GLY A 8 -56.56 20.84 -38.13
C GLY A 8 -55.48 19.77 -38.01
N LYS A 9 -54.30 20.02 -38.59
CA LYS A 9 -53.09 19.23 -38.35
C LYS A 9 -52.53 19.56 -36.96
N VAL A 10 -52.56 18.59 -36.06
CA VAL A 10 -51.84 18.65 -34.78
C VAL A 10 -50.36 18.36 -35.06
N PHE A 11 -49.51 19.33 -34.74
CA PHE A 11 -48.06 19.21 -34.84
C PHE A 11 -47.54 18.62 -33.52
N ILE A 12 -47.12 17.35 -33.54
CA ILE A 12 -46.48 16.69 -32.40
C ILE A 12 -44.97 16.91 -32.55
N PRO A 13 -44.30 17.62 -31.62
CA PRO A 13 -42.86 17.79 -31.69
C PRO A 13 -42.17 16.42 -31.51
N PRO A 14 -41.01 16.20 -32.17
CA PRO A 14 -40.26 14.96 -32.02
C PRO A 14 -39.76 14.86 -30.58
N GLU A 15 -40.23 13.81 -29.90
CA GLU A 15 -39.76 13.39 -28.60
C GLU A 15 -38.28 13.00 -28.73
N GLU A 16 -37.42 13.87 -28.21
CA GLU A 16 -35.98 13.66 -28.11
C GLU A 16 -35.76 12.43 -27.23
N LEU A 17 -35.46 11.30 -27.89
CA LEU A 17 -35.07 10.04 -27.26
C LEU A 17 -33.78 10.27 -26.45
N ALA A 18 -33.94 10.72 -25.21
CA ALA A 18 -32.89 10.69 -24.22
C ALA A 18 -32.42 9.24 -24.09
N LEU A 19 -31.18 8.98 -24.53
CA LEU A 19 -30.52 7.71 -24.31
C LEU A 19 -30.60 7.39 -22.80
N PRO A 20 -30.99 6.17 -22.41
CA PRO A 20 -30.98 5.79 -21.01
C PRO A 20 -29.56 6.04 -20.45
N PRO A 21 -29.45 6.54 -19.22
CA PRO A 21 -28.15 6.74 -18.59
C PRO A 21 -27.39 5.42 -18.72
N SER A 22 -26.21 5.51 -19.33
CA SER A 22 -25.32 4.38 -19.58
C SER A 22 -25.29 3.52 -18.31
N LEU A 23 -25.73 2.27 -18.43
CA LEU A 23 -25.49 1.23 -17.44
C LEU A 23 -23.97 1.23 -17.22
N HIS A 24 -23.50 1.93 -16.18
CA HIS A 24 -22.14 1.79 -15.70
C HIS A 24 -22.01 0.31 -15.36
N LEU A 25 -21.24 -0.40 -16.18
CA LEU A 25 -20.84 -1.77 -15.90
C LEU A 25 -20.25 -1.74 -14.49
N TYR A 26 -21.01 -2.26 -13.52
CA TYR A 26 -20.56 -2.41 -12.16
C TYR A 26 -19.36 -3.35 -12.23
N ASP A 27 -18.17 -2.84 -11.91
CA ASP A 27 -17.01 -3.70 -11.74
C ASP A 27 -17.17 -4.42 -10.40
N PRO A 28 -17.50 -5.73 -10.39
CA PRO A 28 -17.80 -6.45 -9.17
C PRO A 28 -16.57 -6.63 -8.27
N LEU A 29 -15.38 -6.28 -8.75
CA LEU A 29 -14.13 -6.41 -8.01
C LEU A 29 -13.76 -5.12 -7.26
N SER A 30 -14.32 -3.97 -7.64
CA SER A 30 -13.97 -2.69 -7.01
C SER A 30 -14.51 -2.57 -5.58
N CYS A 31 -13.65 -2.13 -4.65
CA CYS A 31 -14.01 -1.95 -3.24
C CYS A 31 -14.93 -0.73 -2.99
N THR A 32 -15.06 0.15 -3.99
CA THR A 32 -16.04 1.25 -3.96
C THR A 32 -16.61 1.52 -5.35
N THR A 33 -17.89 1.88 -5.38
CA THR A 33 -18.58 2.30 -6.62
C THR A 33 -18.32 3.76 -6.95
N GLU A 34 -17.90 4.56 -5.98
CA GLU A 34 -17.64 5.99 -6.14
C GLU A 34 -16.34 6.27 -6.90
N ASN A 35 -16.15 7.48 -7.41
CA ASN A 35 -14.88 7.93 -7.99
C ASN A 35 -13.86 8.26 -6.87
N LYS A 36 -13.54 7.25 -6.05
CA LYS A 36 -12.65 7.34 -4.91
C LYS A 36 -11.76 6.10 -4.84
N THR A 37 -10.62 6.25 -4.20
CA THR A 37 -9.63 5.18 -4.03
C THR A 37 -9.23 5.07 -2.57
N TYR A 38 -9.23 3.86 -2.02
CA TYR A 38 -8.67 3.61 -0.70
C TYR A 38 -7.15 3.66 -0.78
N THR A 39 -6.54 4.50 0.04
CA THR A 39 -5.09 4.57 0.21
C THR A 39 -4.73 3.90 1.53
N VAL A 40 -3.78 2.97 1.51
CA VAL A 40 -3.23 2.32 2.70
C VAL A 40 -1.85 2.92 2.98
N ASP A 41 -1.67 3.58 4.11
CA ASP A 41 -0.40 4.16 4.52
C ASP A 41 0.53 3.06 5.05
N LEU A 42 1.61 2.76 4.30
CA LEU A 42 2.61 1.75 4.64
C LEU A 42 3.90 2.43 5.10
N LYS A 43 4.22 2.27 6.38
CA LYS A 43 5.50 2.71 6.96
C LYS A 43 6.54 1.60 6.82
N VAL A 44 7.65 1.90 6.19
CA VAL A 44 8.74 0.93 6.04
C VAL A 44 9.83 1.22 7.05
N HIS A 45 10.38 0.18 7.65
CA HIS A 45 11.52 0.19 8.55
C HIS A 45 12.49 -0.92 8.14
N THR A 46 13.76 -0.56 7.99
CA THR A 46 14.80 -1.41 7.44
C THR A 46 15.98 -1.37 8.38
N GLN A 47 16.48 -2.54 8.76
CA GLN A 47 17.67 -2.63 9.59
C GLN A 47 18.88 -2.00 8.88
N ASP A 48 19.75 -1.31 9.62
CA ASP A 48 20.91 -0.58 9.08
C ASP A 48 21.79 -1.43 8.14
N SER A 49 21.99 -2.72 8.45
CA SER A 49 22.75 -3.64 7.58
C SER A 49 22.10 -3.86 6.22
N VAL A 50 20.77 -3.84 6.14
CA VAL A 50 20.00 -3.97 4.91
C VAL A 50 19.97 -2.64 4.15
N VAL A 51 19.85 -1.51 4.85
CA VAL A 51 19.97 -0.17 4.24
C VAL A 51 21.29 -0.06 3.49
N LYS A 52 22.41 -0.41 4.15
CA LYS A 52 23.74 -0.42 3.54
C LYS A 52 23.85 -1.38 2.35
N ALA A 53 23.19 -2.54 2.42
CA ALA A 53 23.17 -3.49 1.30
C ALA A 53 22.44 -2.92 0.07
N ILE A 54 21.27 -2.29 0.27
CA ILE A 54 20.51 -1.64 -0.81
C ILE A 54 21.34 -0.51 -1.43
N HIS A 55 21.92 0.36 -0.60
CA HIS A 55 22.76 1.48 -1.07
C HIS A 55 24.00 0.99 -1.82
N SER A 56 24.67 -0.06 -1.33
CA SER A 56 25.82 -0.67 -2.01
C SER A 56 25.44 -1.26 -3.38
N ILE A 57 24.24 -1.83 -3.52
CA ILE A 57 23.76 -2.35 -4.81
C ILE A 57 23.51 -1.17 -5.77
N ALA A 58 22.82 -0.12 -5.32
CA ALA A 58 22.54 1.05 -6.14
C ALA A 58 23.82 1.73 -6.64
N THR A 59 24.78 1.96 -5.75
CA THR A 59 26.05 2.61 -6.10
C THR A 59 26.97 1.76 -6.99
N SER A 60 26.87 0.43 -6.91
CA SER A 60 27.69 -0.46 -7.75
C SER A 60 27.09 -0.76 -9.12
N GLN A 61 25.77 -0.63 -9.28
CA GLN A 61 25.06 -1.08 -10.49
C GLN A 61 24.31 0.03 -11.23
N ILE A 62 23.93 1.12 -10.56
CA ILE A 62 23.03 2.15 -11.09
C ILE A 62 23.79 3.48 -11.22
N ASP A 63 24.09 4.13 -10.09
CA ASP A 63 24.78 5.42 -10.06
C ASP A 63 25.76 5.49 -8.86
N PRO A 64 27.08 5.66 -9.09
CA PRO A 64 28.07 5.77 -8.01
C PRO A 64 27.88 6.97 -7.08
N HIS A 65 27.03 7.94 -7.43
CA HIS A 65 26.72 9.12 -6.64
C HIS A 65 25.34 9.06 -5.97
N GLU A 66 24.59 7.98 -6.14
CA GLU A 66 23.30 7.76 -5.49
C GLU A 66 23.43 7.92 -3.96
N THR A 67 22.57 8.74 -3.35
CA THR A 67 22.52 8.83 -1.89
C THR A 67 21.79 7.63 -1.30
N GLU A 68 22.04 7.34 -0.01
CA GLU A 68 21.35 6.25 0.69
C GLU A 68 19.82 6.40 0.63
N ARG A 69 19.31 7.63 0.85
CA ARG A 69 17.88 7.90 0.82
C ARG A 69 17.28 7.68 -0.58
N GLU A 70 17.95 8.12 -1.64
CA GLU A 70 17.47 7.91 -3.02
C GLU A 70 17.45 6.41 -3.36
N ALA A 71 18.49 5.66 -2.97
CA ALA A 71 18.51 4.20 -3.15
C ALA A 71 17.36 3.48 -2.44
N ILE A 72 17.01 3.91 -1.23
CA ILE A 72 15.89 3.37 -0.45
C ILE A 72 14.54 3.73 -1.10
N VAL A 73 14.36 4.99 -1.50
CA VAL A 73 13.17 5.46 -2.22
C VAL A 73 13.00 4.68 -3.52
N ALA A 74 14.07 4.52 -4.31
CA ALA A 74 14.01 3.77 -5.56
C ALA A 74 13.65 2.30 -5.32
N TYR A 75 14.30 1.64 -4.35
CA TYR A 75 14.04 0.23 -4.06
C TYR A 75 12.59 -0.03 -3.64
N PHE A 76 12.11 0.64 -2.59
CA PHE A 76 10.74 0.43 -2.12
C PHE A 76 9.70 1.06 -3.05
N GLY A 77 9.98 2.22 -3.63
CA GLY A 77 9.11 2.88 -4.59
C GLY A 77 8.78 1.98 -5.78
N THR A 78 9.78 1.32 -6.36
CA THR A 78 9.52 0.37 -7.47
C THR A 78 8.66 -0.82 -7.04
N ILE A 79 8.78 -1.30 -5.79
CA ILE A 79 7.94 -2.37 -5.26
C ILE A 79 6.49 -1.89 -5.11
N ILE A 80 6.30 -0.70 -4.55
CA ILE A 80 4.99 -0.11 -4.33
C ILE A 80 4.31 0.25 -5.66
N ASP A 81 5.05 0.75 -6.64
CA ASP A 81 4.53 1.03 -7.98
C ASP A 81 3.98 -0.24 -8.64
N GLU A 82 4.68 -1.37 -8.53
CA GLU A 82 4.19 -2.67 -9.03
C GLU A 82 2.91 -3.13 -8.31
N LEU A 83 2.84 -2.97 -6.99
CA LEU A 83 1.66 -3.33 -6.21
C LEU A 83 0.48 -2.40 -6.53
N ASN A 84 0.72 -1.10 -6.67
CA ASN A 84 -0.32 -0.13 -7.02
C ASN A 84 -0.91 -0.41 -8.40
N ASN A 85 -0.06 -0.72 -9.39
CA ASN A 85 -0.51 -1.17 -10.72
C ASN A 85 -1.43 -2.41 -10.63
N PHE A 86 -1.15 -3.33 -9.71
CA PHE A 86 -1.99 -4.51 -9.49
C PHE A 86 -3.30 -4.18 -8.74
N LEU A 87 -3.21 -3.35 -7.70
CA LEU A 87 -4.31 -3.08 -6.76
C LEU A 87 -5.33 -2.07 -7.29
N ILE A 88 -4.96 -1.20 -8.24
CA ILE A 88 -5.82 -0.11 -8.70
C ILE A 88 -7.12 -0.58 -9.34
N LYS A 89 -7.14 -1.79 -9.92
CA LYS A 89 -8.38 -2.41 -10.44
C LYS A 89 -9.44 -2.64 -9.35
N TYR A 90 -9.02 -2.72 -8.08
CA TYR A 90 -9.90 -2.81 -6.91
C TYR A 90 -10.18 -1.45 -6.25
N LYS A 91 -9.67 -0.34 -6.83
CA LYS A 91 -9.62 1.01 -6.23
C LYS A 91 -8.96 1.03 -4.86
N VAL A 92 -7.85 0.32 -4.75
CA VAL A 92 -6.95 0.35 -3.60
C VAL A 92 -5.56 0.69 -4.10
N GLN A 93 -4.83 1.51 -3.35
CA GLN A 93 -3.40 1.75 -3.57
C GLN A 93 -2.68 1.92 -2.24
N LEU A 94 -1.38 1.70 -2.26
CA LEU A 94 -0.49 1.88 -1.13
C LEU A 94 0.17 3.25 -1.21
N HIS A 95 0.28 3.89 -0.05
CA HIS A 95 1.04 5.11 0.13
C HIS A 95 2.32 4.82 0.93
N LEU A 96 3.49 5.08 0.35
CA LEU A 96 4.78 4.74 0.92
C LEU A 96 5.25 5.86 1.87
N ASN A 97 5.47 5.51 3.14
CA ASN A 97 6.08 6.41 4.13
C ASN A 97 7.49 5.92 4.53
N LEU A 98 8.46 6.82 4.40
CA LEU A 98 9.88 6.60 4.70
C LEU A 98 10.45 7.60 5.73
N ASP A 99 9.61 8.27 6.53
CA ASP A 99 10.06 9.35 7.44
C ASP A 99 10.98 8.85 8.57
N SER A 100 10.98 7.54 8.84
CA SER A 100 11.90 6.88 9.80
C SER A 100 12.22 5.46 9.33
N TYR A 101 12.76 5.37 8.11
CA TYR A 101 12.97 4.09 7.46
C TYR A 101 14.09 3.25 8.08
N ASN A 102 14.94 3.81 8.94
CA ASN A 102 15.96 3.04 9.65
C ASN A 102 15.38 2.48 10.95
N THR A 103 15.36 1.15 11.09
CA THR A 103 14.78 0.49 12.27
C THR A 103 15.53 0.82 13.56
N ASP A 104 16.86 0.87 13.48
CA ASP A 104 17.73 1.12 14.63
C ASP A 104 17.50 2.55 15.17
N GLU A 105 17.24 3.52 14.29
CA GLU A 105 16.85 4.88 14.67
C GLU A 105 15.42 4.94 15.22
N PHE A 106 14.47 4.25 14.58
CA PHE A 106 13.06 4.29 14.95
C PHE A 106 12.75 3.62 16.30
N MET A 107 13.42 2.51 16.60
CA MET A 107 13.18 1.69 17.80
C MET A 107 14.24 1.90 18.89
N GLY A 108 15.36 2.56 18.55
CA GLY A 108 16.46 2.90 19.44
C GLY A 108 17.21 1.70 20.03
N ASN A 109 16.61 1.05 21.04
CA ASN A 109 17.30 0.14 21.97
C ASN A 109 16.91 -1.34 21.85
N ILE A 110 16.27 -1.76 20.76
CA ILE A 110 15.95 -3.19 20.60
C ILE A 110 17.23 -3.94 20.24
N SER A 111 17.81 -4.60 21.24
CA SER A 111 18.92 -5.53 21.04
C SER A 111 18.42 -6.80 20.35
N VAL A 112 18.48 -6.82 19.02
CA VAL A 112 18.28 -8.04 18.23
C VAL A 112 19.60 -8.79 18.07
N ASP A 113 19.58 -10.11 18.20
CA ASP A 113 20.74 -10.95 17.90
C ASP A 113 21.06 -10.89 16.40
N PRO A 114 22.23 -10.38 15.98
CA PRO A 114 22.59 -10.23 14.56
C PRO A 114 22.87 -11.57 13.85
N SER A 115 23.16 -12.64 14.60
CA SER A 115 23.55 -13.94 14.04
C SER A 115 22.38 -14.71 13.43
N CYS A 116 21.15 -14.46 13.93
CA CYS A 116 19.93 -15.17 13.53
C CYS A 116 20.00 -16.69 13.70
N GLU A 117 20.82 -17.19 14.64
CA GLU A 117 21.02 -18.64 14.87
C GLU A 117 19.80 -19.36 15.48
N LYS A 118 18.78 -18.62 15.92
CA LYS A 118 17.53 -19.16 16.46
C LYS A 118 16.57 -19.64 15.35
N SER A 119 15.57 -20.44 15.73
CA SER A 119 14.72 -21.19 14.78
C SER A 119 13.88 -20.35 13.82
N SER A 120 13.50 -19.11 14.18
CA SER A 120 12.84 -18.16 13.26
C SER A 120 13.14 -16.70 13.64
N PRO A 121 14.19 -16.08 13.07
CA PRO A 121 14.58 -14.71 13.40
C PRO A 121 13.52 -13.68 12.99
N VAL A 122 12.76 -13.95 11.92
CA VAL A 122 11.69 -13.04 11.44
C VAL A 122 10.54 -12.97 12.44
N ILE A 123 10.12 -14.10 13.02
CA ILE A 123 9.08 -14.14 14.06
C ILE A 123 9.53 -13.33 15.27
N GLU A 124 10.71 -13.62 15.82
CA GLU A 124 11.17 -13.00 17.06
C GLU A 124 11.28 -11.47 16.95
N ARG A 125 11.92 -10.99 15.87
CA ARG A 125 12.13 -9.56 15.66
C ARG A 125 10.83 -8.84 15.36
N THR A 126 9.95 -9.43 14.56
CA THR A 126 8.66 -8.83 14.22
C THR A 126 7.69 -8.85 15.40
N SER A 127 7.74 -9.88 16.25
CA SER A 127 6.98 -9.92 17.50
C SER A 127 7.45 -8.84 18.49
N SER A 128 8.77 -8.61 18.55
CA SER A 128 9.35 -7.52 19.35
C SER A 128 8.92 -6.15 18.80
N ALA A 129 8.92 -5.98 17.48
CA ALA A 129 8.44 -4.76 16.84
C ALA A 129 6.95 -4.53 17.04
N PHE A 130 6.13 -5.57 16.94
CA PHE A 130 4.71 -5.51 17.25
C PHE A 130 4.46 -5.07 18.69
N SER A 131 5.20 -5.63 19.65
CA SER A 131 5.09 -5.26 21.07
C SER A 131 5.48 -3.80 21.29
N TYR A 132 6.61 -3.36 20.74
CA TYR A 132 7.06 -1.97 20.79
C TYR A 132 6.02 -1.00 20.23
N LEU A 133 5.45 -1.30 19.06
CA LEU A 133 4.44 -0.45 18.43
C LEU A 133 3.15 -0.37 19.26
N LYS A 134 2.71 -1.51 19.82
CA LYS A 134 1.53 -1.52 20.70
C LYS A 134 1.72 -0.64 21.93
N ASP A 135 2.88 -0.74 22.56
CA ASP A 135 3.22 0.03 23.76
C ASP A 135 3.40 1.52 23.45
N SER A 136 4.01 1.84 22.29
CA SER A 136 4.30 3.23 21.89
C SER A 136 3.09 3.99 21.35
N PHE A 137 2.14 3.28 20.72
CA PHE A 137 1.01 3.89 20.00
C PHE A 137 -0.37 3.50 20.57
N ASN A 138 -0.46 2.98 21.79
CA ASN A 138 -1.73 2.63 22.46
C ASN A 138 -2.67 1.79 21.56
N ASP A 139 -2.12 0.75 20.94
CA ASP A 139 -2.79 -0.12 19.94
C ASP A 139 -3.22 0.57 18.61
N ASN A 140 -2.94 1.85 18.39
CA ASN A 140 -3.14 2.50 17.09
C ASN A 140 -1.90 2.39 16.22
N ILE A 141 -1.53 1.17 15.87
CA ILE A 141 -0.20 0.88 15.30
C ILE A 141 -0.06 1.24 13.82
N GLY A 142 -1.13 1.36 13.02
CA GLY A 142 -1.00 1.54 11.57
C GLY A 142 -0.55 0.27 10.81
N VAL A 143 -0.04 0.44 9.59
CA VAL A 143 0.56 -0.65 8.78
C VAL A 143 2.06 -0.42 8.66
N HIS A 144 2.84 -1.36 9.17
CA HIS A 144 4.30 -1.30 9.21
C HIS A 144 4.94 -2.50 8.53
N LEU A 145 5.96 -2.27 7.72
CA LEU A 145 6.85 -3.28 7.15
C LEU A 145 8.24 -3.16 7.77
N PHE A 146 8.73 -4.23 8.36
CA PHE A 146 10.08 -4.36 8.88
C PHE A 146 10.90 -5.30 8.00
N VAL A 147 12.05 -4.84 7.52
CA VAL A 147 13.02 -5.64 6.76
C VAL A 147 14.26 -5.89 7.61
N TRP A 148 14.48 -7.16 7.95
CA TRP A 148 15.49 -7.62 8.88
C TRP A 148 16.69 -8.24 8.16
N GLY A 149 17.91 -7.86 8.56
CA GLY A 149 19.15 -8.45 8.08
C GLY A 149 19.64 -9.59 8.99
N CYS A 150 20.10 -10.67 8.37
CA CYS A 150 20.72 -11.81 9.05
C CYS A 150 22.02 -12.19 8.35
N ILE A 151 23.07 -12.49 9.12
CA ILE A 151 24.34 -12.96 8.55
C ILE A 151 24.18 -14.37 7.98
N TYR A 152 23.38 -15.20 8.64
CA TYR A 152 23.06 -16.56 8.22
C TYR A 152 21.54 -16.76 8.24
N ILE A 153 21.00 -17.34 7.16
CA ILE A 153 19.58 -17.72 7.07
C ILE A 153 19.54 -19.22 6.75
N SER A 154 18.98 -20.00 7.67
CA SER A 154 18.74 -21.42 7.45
C SER A 154 17.74 -21.61 6.30
N ASN A 155 17.91 -22.67 5.50
CA ASN A 155 16.94 -23.03 4.45
C ASN A 155 15.54 -23.38 4.99
N MET A 156 15.43 -23.64 6.30
CA MET A 156 14.16 -23.91 6.98
C MET A 156 13.60 -22.68 7.70
N ALA A 157 14.29 -21.54 7.66
CA ALA A 157 13.83 -20.33 8.31
C ALA A 157 12.61 -19.76 7.56
N GLU A 158 11.63 -19.29 8.31
CA GLU A 158 10.56 -18.48 7.75
C GLU A 158 11.14 -17.13 7.29
N LEU A 159 10.71 -16.69 6.11
CA LEU A 159 11.21 -15.47 5.49
C LEU A 159 10.30 -14.27 5.71
N GLU A 160 9.05 -14.52 6.11
CA GLU A 160 8.06 -13.50 6.37
C GLU A 160 7.14 -13.89 7.53
N THR A 161 6.56 -12.89 8.18
CA THR A 161 5.52 -13.09 9.20
C THR A 161 4.64 -11.86 9.29
N VAL A 162 3.39 -12.02 9.73
CA VAL A 162 2.45 -10.90 9.91
C VAL A 162 1.81 -11.00 11.28
N TYR A 163 1.97 -9.95 12.08
CA TYR A 163 1.20 -9.75 13.30
C TYR A 163 0.09 -8.74 13.05
N SER A 164 -1.08 -9.01 13.61
CA SER A 164 -2.23 -8.12 13.54
C SER A 164 -2.78 -7.82 14.93
N ASN A 165 -3.39 -6.65 15.08
CA ASN A 165 -4.19 -6.33 16.25
C ASN A 165 -5.68 -6.20 15.88
N LEU A 166 -6.53 -5.98 16.89
CA LEU A 166 -7.97 -5.85 16.70
C LEU A 166 -8.41 -4.52 16.04
N ARG A 167 -7.48 -3.58 15.84
CA ARG A 167 -7.73 -2.23 15.30
C ARG A 167 -7.12 -2.06 13.91
N CYS A 168 -7.21 -3.12 13.10
CA CYS A 168 -6.70 -3.15 11.72
C CYS A 168 -5.18 -2.98 11.57
N GLY A 169 -4.45 -2.79 12.65
CA GLY A 169 -3.01 -2.69 12.61
C GLY A 169 -2.35 -3.95 12.07
N ARG A 170 -1.28 -3.77 11.29
CA ARG A 170 -0.50 -4.84 10.67
C ARG A 170 0.99 -4.55 10.83
N VAL A 171 1.72 -5.52 11.35
CA VAL A 171 3.19 -5.47 11.43
C VAL A 171 3.72 -6.64 10.65
N ILE A 172 4.31 -6.32 9.51
CA ILE A 172 4.85 -7.25 8.52
C ILE A 172 6.34 -7.33 8.78
N GLY A 173 6.87 -8.54 8.89
CA GLY A 173 8.29 -8.81 9.00
C GLY A 173 8.77 -9.56 7.79
N VAL A 174 9.92 -9.17 7.23
CA VAL A 174 10.57 -9.85 6.10
C VAL A 174 12.06 -10.00 6.37
N LEU A 175 12.65 -11.15 6.04
CA LEU A 175 14.10 -11.34 6.04
C LEU A 175 14.72 -10.90 4.70
N TRP A 176 15.83 -10.18 4.79
CA TRP A 176 16.63 -9.82 3.65
C TRP A 176 17.40 -11.03 3.10
N LYS A 177 17.12 -11.39 1.85
CA LYS A 177 17.77 -12.47 1.09
C LYS A 177 18.24 -11.96 -0.28
N GLY A 178 18.70 -10.71 -0.29
CA GLY A 178 19.09 -9.99 -1.50
C GLY A 178 17.91 -9.29 -2.18
N ALA A 179 18.24 -8.26 -2.96
CA ALA A 179 17.26 -7.30 -3.48
C ALA A 179 16.13 -7.93 -4.30
N GLY A 180 16.45 -8.87 -5.19
CA GLY A 180 15.48 -9.52 -6.06
C GLY A 180 14.52 -10.46 -5.32
N GLU A 181 15.05 -11.33 -4.45
CA GLU A 181 14.21 -12.28 -3.71
C GLU A 181 13.35 -11.57 -2.65
N THR A 182 13.95 -10.64 -1.90
CA THR A 182 13.22 -9.86 -0.89
C THR A 182 12.13 -8.99 -1.49
N ARG A 183 12.30 -8.47 -2.72
CA ARG A 183 11.23 -7.77 -3.43
C ARG A 183 9.99 -8.63 -3.61
N THR A 184 10.14 -9.89 -4.02
CA THR A 184 9.01 -10.80 -4.18
C THR A 184 8.36 -11.12 -2.83
N ILE A 185 9.18 -11.34 -1.80
CA ILE A 185 8.69 -11.62 -0.44
C ILE A 185 7.89 -10.42 0.11
N ILE A 186 8.39 -9.19 -0.04
CA ILE A 186 7.68 -7.98 0.40
C ILE A 186 6.30 -7.89 -0.27
N LYS A 187 6.21 -8.11 -1.58
CA LYS A 187 4.93 -8.08 -2.29
C LYS A 187 3.95 -9.10 -1.73
N THR A 188 4.38 -10.35 -1.57
CA THR A 188 3.54 -11.41 -0.98
C THR A 188 3.12 -11.07 0.44
N ALA A 189 4.05 -10.68 1.31
CA ALA A 189 3.78 -10.36 2.71
C ALA A 189 2.79 -9.20 2.88
N ILE A 190 2.87 -8.15 2.06
CA ILE A 190 1.91 -7.04 2.07
C ILE A 190 0.51 -7.55 1.69
N MET A 191 0.41 -8.32 0.61
CA MET A 191 -0.89 -8.81 0.12
C MET A 191 -1.53 -9.76 1.13
N ASP A 192 -0.74 -10.62 1.74
CA ASP A 192 -1.16 -11.53 2.80
C ASP A 192 -1.59 -10.75 4.06
N ALA A 193 -0.92 -9.65 4.39
CA ALA A 193 -1.29 -8.81 5.54
C ALA A 193 -2.62 -8.08 5.34
N LEU A 194 -2.90 -7.62 4.12
CA LEU A 194 -4.14 -6.92 3.79
C LEU A 194 -5.33 -7.88 3.65
N THR A 195 -5.10 -9.07 3.08
CA THR A 195 -6.20 -10.02 2.79
C THR A 195 -6.34 -11.15 3.79
N GLY A 196 -5.31 -11.44 4.58
CA GLY A 196 -5.25 -12.63 5.44
C GLY A 196 -5.16 -13.95 4.67
N ILE A 197 -4.97 -13.93 3.34
CA ILE A 197 -4.80 -15.12 2.50
C ILE A 197 -3.31 -15.36 2.35
N GLN A 198 -2.80 -16.49 2.84
CA GLN A 198 -1.39 -16.83 2.71
C GLN A 198 -0.98 -17.13 1.26
N HIS A 199 0.18 -16.63 0.85
CA HIS A 199 0.82 -16.81 -0.46
C HIS A 199 -0.07 -16.41 -1.64
N SER A 200 -0.87 -15.38 -1.41
CA SER A 200 -1.91 -14.91 -2.33
C SER A 200 -1.33 -14.50 -3.69
N TYR A 201 -0.22 -13.77 -3.71
CA TYR A 201 0.40 -13.21 -4.92
C TYR A 201 0.96 -14.23 -5.93
N LEU A 202 1.01 -15.54 -5.61
CA LEU A 202 1.69 -16.56 -6.42
C LEU A 202 0.76 -17.49 -7.23
N SER A 203 -0.57 -17.33 -7.14
CA SER A 203 -1.52 -18.22 -7.85
C SER A 203 -2.18 -17.54 -9.05
N ASP A 204 -1.84 -18.00 -10.26
CA ASP A 204 -2.45 -17.52 -11.50
C ASP A 204 -3.86 -18.11 -11.69
N ASN A 205 -4.89 -17.23 -11.72
CA ASN A 205 -6.19 -17.37 -12.41
C ASN A 205 -7.48 -17.70 -11.63
N GLU A 206 -7.47 -18.12 -10.36
CA GLU A 206 -8.68 -18.17 -9.50
C GLU A 206 -8.71 -17.06 -8.42
N PHE A 207 -7.75 -16.16 -8.52
CA PHE A 207 -7.36 -15.23 -7.48
C PHE A 207 -8.38 -14.10 -7.26
N ASP A 208 -9.00 -13.59 -8.34
CA ASP A 208 -9.54 -12.24 -8.32
C ASP A 208 -10.75 -12.02 -7.41
N ALA A 209 -11.71 -12.95 -7.33
CA ALA A 209 -12.95 -12.72 -6.57
C ALA A 209 -12.77 -12.87 -5.06
N LYS A 210 -12.09 -13.93 -4.61
CA LYS A 210 -11.81 -14.14 -3.18
C LYS A 210 -10.82 -13.11 -2.66
N PHE A 211 -9.78 -12.82 -3.44
CA PHE A 211 -8.83 -11.77 -3.11
C PHE A 211 -9.52 -10.42 -3.00
N ALA A 212 -10.32 -10.02 -3.99
CA ALA A 212 -11.09 -8.77 -3.96
C ALA A 212 -11.98 -8.72 -2.71
N ALA A 213 -12.71 -9.79 -2.42
CA ALA A 213 -13.62 -9.81 -1.27
C ALA A 213 -12.88 -9.55 0.07
N GLU A 214 -11.75 -10.22 0.32
CA GLU A 214 -10.99 -10.02 1.55
C GLU A 214 -10.26 -8.67 1.58
N LEU A 215 -9.70 -8.22 0.45
CA LEU A 215 -9.09 -6.89 0.35
C LEU A 215 -10.12 -5.79 0.61
N CYS A 216 -11.28 -5.86 -0.05
CA CYS A 216 -12.35 -4.89 0.09
C CYS A 216 -12.91 -4.89 1.51
N LYS A 217 -13.06 -6.06 2.13
CA LYS A 217 -13.43 -6.17 3.54
C LYS A 217 -12.43 -5.46 4.44
N TYR A 218 -11.13 -5.64 4.22
CA TYR A 218 -10.11 -4.93 5.00
C TYR A 218 -10.24 -3.41 4.84
N VAL A 219 -10.17 -2.89 3.61
CA VAL A 219 -10.16 -1.42 3.41
C VAL A 219 -11.47 -0.75 3.86
N THR A 220 -12.62 -1.40 3.65
CA THR A 220 -13.92 -0.83 4.08
C THR A 220 -14.12 -0.85 5.61
N GLN A 221 -13.50 -1.79 6.32
CA GLN A 221 -13.56 -1.86 7.79
C GLN A 221 -12.51 -0.98 8.47
N CYS A 222 -11.36 -0.80 7.82
CA CYS A 222 -10.17 -0.25 8.45
C CYS A 222 -9.85 1.19 8.04
N ILE A 223 -10.36 1.64 6.89
CA ILE A 223 -10.07 2.98 6.37
C ILE A 223 -11.35 3.82 6.39
N GLY A 224 -11.27 4.95 7.09
CA GLY A 224 -12.33 5.95 7.14
C GLY A 224 -12.24 6.98 6.02
N MET A 225 -13.13 7.97 6.09
CA MET A 225 -13.10 9.14 5.21
C MET A 225 -11.89 10.04 5.49
N ASP A 226 -11.53 10.19 6.76
CA ASP A 226 -10.44 11.05 7.21
C ASP A 226 -9.11 10.28 7.31
N LYS A 227 -8.01 11.02 7.28
CA LYS A 227 -6.66 10.47 7.44
C LYS A 227 -6.47 9.79 8.79
N SER A 228 -5.89 8.59 8.76
CA SER A 228 -5.57 7.77 9.93
C SER A 228 -4.20 7.11 9.77
N GLU A 229 -3.72 6.43 10.82
CA GLU A 229 -2.47 5.65 10.77
C GLU A 229 -2.51 4.46 9.79
N ILE A 230 -3.70 4.08 9.33
CA ILE A 230 -3.91 2.99 8.37
C ILE A 230 -4.03 3.52 6.95
N GLY A 231 -4.54 4.74 6.77
CA GLY A 231 -4.83 5.31 5.46
C GLY A 231 -6.09 6.19 5.42
N GLN A 232 -6.55 6.48 4.20
CA GLN A 232 -7.70 7.36 3.90
C GLN A 232 -8.40 7.01 2.59
N LEU A 233 -9.66 7.40 2.45
CA LEU A 233 -10.40 7.33 1.18
C LEU A 233 -10.30 8.66 0.42
N VAL A 234 -9.57 8.69 -0.70
CA VAL A 234 -9.31 9.90 -1.48
C VAL A 234 -10.17 9.98 -2.74
N TRP A 235 -10.41 11.18 -3.25
CA TRP A 235 -11.07 11.38 -4.54
C TRP A 235 -10.16 11.03 -5.71
N GLY A 236 -10.75 10.46 -6.76
CA GLY A 236 -10.06 10.06 -7.98
C GLY A 236 -9.53 8.63 -7.95
N THR A 237 -8.95 8.24 -9.09
CA THR A 237 -8.36 6.92 -9.34
C THR A 237 -6.96 7.04 -9.96
N ASP A 238 -6.35 8.22 -9.81
CA ASP A 238 -5.02 8.47 -10.33
C ASP A 238 -4.02 7.65 -9.53
N LEU A 239 -3.16 6.95 -10.27
CA LEU A 239 -2.18 6.04 -9.72
C LEU A 239 -1.01 6.85 -9.15
N VAL A 240 -0.64 6.57 -7.91
CA VAL A 240 0.56 7.16 -7.30
C VAL A 240 1.79 6.36 -7.71
N HIS A 241 2.76 7.06 -8.31
CA HIS A 241 4.06 6.53 -8.69
C HIS A 241 5.19 7.20 -7.91
N TYR A 242 6.09 6.39 -7.34
CA TYR A 242 7.25 6.86 -6.57
C TYR A 242 8.52 6.92 -7.40
N THR A 243 8.57 6.23 -8.54
CA THR A 243 9.73 6.21 -9.45
C THR A 243 9.68 7.29 -10.53
N ASP A 244 8.61 8.09 -10.58
CA ASP A 244 8.48 9.16 -11.56
C ASP A 244 9.32 10.40 -11.15
N PRO A 245 10.24 10.87 -12.00
CA PRO A 245 11.13 12.00 -11.68
C PRO A 245 10.38 13.33 -11.46
N VAL A 246 9.09 13.39 -11.83
CA VAL A 246 8.21 14.57 -11.69
C VAL A 246 7.56 14.64 -10.29
N HIS A 247 7.55 13.54 -9.52
CA HIS A 247 6.94 13.45 -8.18
C HIS A 247 7.93 13.50 -7.01
N ASN A 248 9.19 13.89 -7.25
CA ASN A 248 10.13 14.28 -6.19
C ASN A 248 9.77 15.61 -5.49
N HIS A 249 8.58 16.15 -5.74
CA HIS A 249 7.90 17.04 -4.81
C HIS A 249 6.63 16.33 -4.35
N PRO A 250 6.38 16.19 -3.03
CA PRO A 250 5.08 15.77 -2.57
C PRO A 250 4.04 16.69 -3.22
N PRO A 251 2.88 16.16 -3.67
CA PRO A 251 1.83 16.99 -4.24
C PRO A 251 1.58 18.15 -3.28
N ALA A 252 1.80 19.37 -3.78
CA ALA A 252 1.65 20.61 -3.01
C ALA A 252 0.23 20.80 -2.45
N ASP A 253 -0.71 19.94 -2.85
CA ASP A 253 -2.12 19.96 -2.46
C ASP A 253 -2.46 18.95 -1.33
N VAL A 254 -1.46 18.33 -0.69
CA VAL A 254 -1.62 17.61 0.60
C VAL A 254 -0.84 18.30 1.73
N LEU A 255 -0.62 19.61 1.60
CA LEU A 255 -0.31 20.46 2.74
C LEU A 255 -1.64 20.98 3.28
N ASP A 256 -2.01 20.48 4.45
CA ASP A 256 -3.07 21.04 5.26
C ASP A 256 -2.77 22.54 5.49
N PRO A 257 -3.66 23.49 5.11
CA PRO A 257 -3.47 24.90 5.39
C PRO A 257 -3.39 25.22 6.90
N TYR A 258 -3.62 24.24 7.78
CA TYR A 258 -3.51 24.40 9.23
C TYR A 258 -2.14 24.08 9.85
N ASP A 259 -1.17 23.51 9.11
CA ASP A 259 0.17 23.21 9.67
C ASP A 259 1.19 24.36 9.55
N ALA A 260 0.77 25.53 9.05
CA ALA A 260 1.58 26.73 9.00
C ALA A 260 1.50 27.60 10.27
N VAL A 261 1.32 27.03 11.46
CA VAL A 261 1.45 27.77 12.73
C VAL A 261 1.96 26.85 13.85
N MET A 262 3.27 26.73 14.01
CA MET A 262 3.98 26.76 15.30
C MET A 262 5.41 26.22 15.16
N TYR A 263 6.32 27.09 14.74
CA TYR A 263 7.71 27.07 15.22
C TYR A 263 8.18 28.52 15.34
N HIS A 264 8.11 29.04 16.57
CA HIS A 264 8.93 30.15 17.06
C HIS A 264 9.84 29.58 18.15
#